data_AF-A0A497MBS9-F1
#
_entry.id   AF-A0A497MBS9-F1
#
_cell.length_a   1.000
_cell.length_b   1.000
_cell.length_c   1.000
_cell.angle_alpha   90.00
_cell.angle_beta   90.00
_cell.angle_gamma   90.00
#
_symmetry.space_group_name_H-M   'P 1'
#
loop_
_entity.id
_entity.type
_entity.pdbx_description
1 polymer ?
#
loop_
_entity_poly.entity_id
_entity_poly.type
_entity_poly.pdbx_seq_one_letter_code
_entity_poly.pdbx_strand_id
1 'polypeptide(L)'
;MVRLRLKVGPKGQIVIPKPLREAYGIREGGVVFAEPREDGVLIQGVKSPDEVVLWIRERRRSVGGEEGRLGELAEVDLEEEFRV
;
A
#
# COMPACT_ATOMS: atom_id res chain seq x y z
N MET A 1 6.79 -2.70 18.06
CA MET A 1 7.08 -3.63 16.94
C MET A 1 6.69 -5.04 17.38
N VAL A 2 5.81 -5.73 16.65
CA VAL A 2 5.36 -7.09 17.03
C VAL A 2 6.14 -8.11 16.20
N ARG A 3 6.88 -9.01 16.85
CA ARG A 3 7.54 -10.15 16.21
C ARG A 3 6.73 -11.41 16.47
N LEU A 4 6.20 -12.00 15.40
CA LEU A 4 5.53 -13.30 15.44
C LEU A 4 6.51 -14.37 15.00
N ARG A 5 6.70 -15.41 15.82
CA ARG A 5 7.46 -16.60 15.44
C ARG A 5 6.52 -17.59 14.77
N LEU A 6 6.71 -17.83 13.47
CA LEU A 6 5.91 -18.77 12.68
C LEU A 6 6.73 -20.03 12.38
N LYS A 7 6.06 -21.19 12.31
CA LYS A 7 6.69 -22.44 11.90
C LYS A 7 6.71 -22.51 10.38
N VAL A 8 7.87 -22.83 9.82
CA VAL A 8 8.03 -23.11 8.40
C VAL A 8 7.62 -24.55 8.14
N GLY A 9 6.67 -24.74 7.23
CA GLY A 9 6.22 -26.05 6.79
C GLY A 9 7.09 -26.64 5.69
N PRO A 10 6.68 -27.79 5.15
CA PRO A 10 7.33 -28.39 3.98
C PRO A 10 7.45 -27.38 2.84
N LYS A 11 8.57 -27.42 2.10
CA LYS A 11 8.85 -26.54 0.95
C LYS A 11 8.93 -25.04 1.27
N GLY A 12 9.11 -24.66 2.55
CA GLY A 12 9.26 -23.25 2.92
C GLY A 12 7.95 -22.49 3.11
N GLN A 13 6.80 -23.18 3.14
CA GLN A 13 5.50 -22.53 3.31
C GLN A 13 5.31 -21.98 4.72
N ILE A 14 4.72 -20.78 4.83
CA ILE A 14 4.34 -20.16 6.11
C ILE A 14 2.84 -19.87 6.10
N VAL A 15 2.21 -20.06 7.25
CA VAL A 15 0.80 -19.69 7.43
C VAL A 15 0.75 -18.23 7.87
N ILE A 16 0.14 -17.36 7.06
CA ILE A 16 -0.08 -15.96 7.40
C ILE A 16 -1.33 -15.87 8.31
N PRO A 17 -1.19 -15.43 9.59
CA PRO A 17 -2.32 -15.28 10.50
C PRO A 17 -3.42 -14.36 9.95
N LYS A 18 -4.68 -14.63 10.30
CA LYS A 18 -5.85 -13.84 9.87
C LYS A 18 -5.69 -12.32 10.07
N PRO A 19 -5.20 -11.81 11.22
CA PRO A 19 -5.05 -10.37 11.41
C PRO A 19 -4.07 -9.71 10.42
N LEU A 20 -2.99 -10.41 10.04
CA LEU A 20 -2.04 -9.90 9.05
C LEU A 20 -2.64 -9.95 7.64
N ARG A 21 -3.38 -11.02 7.30
CA ARG A 21 -4.04 -11.11 6.00
C ARG A 21 -5.01 -9.95 5.76
N GLU A 22 -5.83 -9.64 6.76
CA GLU A 22 -6.80 -8.53 6.68
C GLU A 22 -6.11 -7.17 6.60
N ALA A 23 -5.08 -6.94 7.44
CA ALA A 23 -4.36 -5.67 7.46
C ALA A 23 -3.61 -5.37 6.14
N TYR A 24 -3.09 -6.40 5.47
CA TYR A 24 -2.29 -6.27 4.24
C TYR A 24 -3.04 -6.67 2.96
N GLY A 25 -4.34 -6.93 3.03
CA GLY A 25 -5.17 -7.23 1.86
C GLY A 25 -4.83 -8.55 1.16
N ILE A 26 -4.29 -9.53 1.88
CA ILE A 26 -3.92 -10.84 1.32
C ILE A 26 -5.15 -11.75 1.34
N ARG A 27 -5.75 -11.96 0.16
CA ARG A 27 -6.96 -12.80 -0.01
C ARG A 27 -6.63 -14.22 -0.45
N GLU A 28 -7.52 -15.15 -0.09
CA GLU A 28 -7.45 -16.53 -0.58
C GLU A 28 -7.62 -16.58 -2.11
N GLY A 29 -6.84 -17.42 -2.77
CA GLY A 29 -6.77 -17.47 -4.25
C GLY A 29 -6.11 -16.24 -4.89
N GLY A 30 -5.65 -15.27 -4.09
CA GLY A 30 -4.95 -14.09 -4.55
C GLY A 30 -3.48 -14.33 -4.83
N VAL A 31 -2.81 -13.27 -5.32
CA VAL A 31 -1.37 -13.23 -5.56
C VAL A 31 -0.71 -12.24 -4.60
N VAL A 32 0.57 -12.47 -4.32
CA VAL A 32 1.42 -11.58 -3.52
C VAL A 32 2.72 -11.34 -4.27
N PHE A 33 3.34 -10.18 -4.04
CA PHE A 33 4.72 -9.95 -4.43
C PHE A 33 5.65 -10.44 -3.32
N ALA A 34 6.72 -11.14 -3.71
CA ALA A 34 7.78 -11.56 -2.83
C ALA A 34 9.09 -10.97 -3.33
N GLU A 35 9.66 -10.02 -2.57
CA GLU A 35 10.88 -9.32 -2.93
C GLU A 35 12.01 -9.71 -1.96
N PRO A 36 13.15 -10.21 -2.46
CA PRO A 36 14.32 -10.45 -1.63
C PRO A 36 14.91 -9.12 -1.14
N ARG A 37 15.23 -9.04 0.15
CA ARG A 37 15.91 -7.93 0.82
C ARG A 37 17.15 -8.48 1.54
N GLU A 38 18.06 -7.61 1.97
CA GLU A 38 19.27 -8.03 2.70
C GLU A 38 18.95 -8.77 4.01
N ASP A 39 17.84 -8.39 4.66
CA ASP A 39 17.40 -8.90 5.96
C ASP A 39 16.29 -9.96 5.87
N GLY A 40 15.81 -10.30 4.67
CA GLY A 40 14.77 -11.32 4.50
C GLY A 40 13.98 -11.22 3.20
N VAL A 41 12.70 -11.60 3.25
CA VAL A 41 11.78 -11.52 2.12
C VAL A 41 10.61 -10.62 2.49
N LEU A 42 10.41 -9.57 1.71
CA LEU A 42 9.26 -8.70 1.82
C LEU A 42 8.08 -9.32 1.06
N ILE A 43 7.00 -9.63 1.79
CA ILE A 43 5.74 -10.11 1.20
C ILE A 43 4.75 -8.95 1.16
N GLN A 44 4.28 -8.56 -0.02
CA GLN A 44 3.30 -7.50 -0.20
C GLN A 44 2.02 -8.04 -0.86
N GLY A 45 0.87 -7.71 -0.29
CA GLY A 45 -0.43 -7.97 -0.93
C GLY A 45 -0.59 -7.15 -2.20
N VAL A 46 -1.25 -7.73 -3.21
CA VAL A 46 -1.60 -7.02 -4.44
C VAL A 46 -2.96 -6.35 -4.26
N LYS A 47 -3.00 -5.02 -4.31
CA LYS A 47 -4.26 -4.28 -4.43
C LYS A 47 -4.69 -4.30 -5.89
N SER A 48 -5.94 -4.65 -6.18
CA SER A 48 -6.43 -4.51 -7.55
C SER A 48 -6.48 -3.02 -7.94
N PRO A 49 -6.41 -2.67 -9.25
CA PRO A 49 -6.62 -1.30 -9.70
C PRO A 49 -7.92 -0.71 -9.16
N ASP A 50 -9.00 -1.50 -9.12
CA ASP A 50 -10.29 -1.09 -8.57
C ASP A 50 -10.20 -0.79 -7.06
N GLU A 51 -9.47 -1.58 -6.30
CA GLU A 51 -9.24 -1.32 -4.87
C GLU A 51 -8.38 -0.08 -4.63
N VAL A 52 -7.40 0.16 -5.48
CA VAL A 52 -6.59 1.39 -5.41
C VAL A 52 -7.49 2.60 -5.70
N VAL A 53 -8.32 2.54 -6.73
CA VAL A 53 -9.28 3.61 -7.08
C VAL A 53 -10.30 3.83 -5.97
N LEU A 54 -10.87 2.76 -5.40
CA LEU A 54 -11.80 2.83 -4.26
C LEU A 54 -11.13 3.45 -3.04
N TRP A 55 -9.90 3.04 -2.72
CA TRP A 55 -9.13 3.62 -1.63
C TRP A 55 -8.85 5.12 -1.85
N ILE A 56 -8.48 5.52 -3.07
CA ILE A 56 -8.30 6.94 -3.42
C ILE A 56 -9.60 7.71 -3.20
N ARG A 57 -10.74 7.18 -3.67
CA ARG A 57 -12.06 7.83 -3.51
C ARG A 57 -12.48 7.94 -2.05
N GLU A 58 -12.36 6.88 -1.26
CA GLU A 58 -12.68 6.90 0.18
C GLU A 58 -11.77 7.85 0.95
N ARG A 59 -10.49 7.87 0.61
CA ARG A 59 -9.54 8.80 1.21
C ARG A 59 -9.92 10.24 0.87
N ARG A 60 -10.27 10.56 -0.38
CA ARG A 60 -10.77 11.90 -0.77
C ARG A 60 -12.01 12.35 -0.02
N ARG A 61 -12.87 11.44 0.47
CA ARG A 61 -14.01 11.84 1.32
C ARG A 61 -13.59 12.23 2.74
N SER A 62 -12.49 11.65 3.24
CA SER A 62 -12.00 11.87 4.60
C SER A 62 -10.98 12.98 4.71
N VAL A 63 -10.18 13.22 3.66
CA VAL A 63 -9.38 14.44 3.51
C VAL A 63 -10.27 15.43 2.78
N GLY A 64 -10.83 16.42 3.46
CA GLY A 64 -11.67 17.49 2.86
C GLY A 64 -10.89 18.43 1.93
N GLY A 65 -10.03 17.89 1.09
CA GLY A 65 -9.32 18.61 0.05
C GLY A 65 -10.19 18.80 -1.17
N GLU A 66 -10.06 19.95 -1.82
CA GLU A 66 -10.77 20.25 -3.05
C GLU A 66 -10.17 19.45 -4.22
N GLU A 67 -11.02 18.95 -5.11
CA GLU A 67 -10.57 18.26 -6.32
C GLU A 67 -10.08 19.29 -7.33
N GLY A 68 -8.76 19.43 -7.43
CA GLY A 68 -8.15 20.34 -8.38
C GLY A 68 -8.43 19.92 -9.82
N ARG A 69 -8.80 20.88 -10.67
CA ARG A 69 -8.97 20.64 -12.11
C ARG A 69 -7.62 20.69 -12.81
N LEU A 70 -7.48 19.88 -13.86
CA LEU A 70 -6.34 19.97 -14.77
C LEU A 70 -6.20 21.41 -15.26
N GLY A 71 -5.04 22.01 -14.99
CA GLY A 71 -4.73 23.39 -15.36
C GLY A 71 -4.86 24.42 -14.24
N GLU A 72 -5.46 24.11 -13.08
CA GLU A 72 -5.61 25.09 -11.99
C GLU A 72 -4.29 25.59 -11.40
N LEU A 73 -3.24 24.77 -11.47
CA LEU A 73 -1.89 25.13 -11.04
C LEU A 73 -0.97 25.45 -12.23
N ALA A 74 -1.51 25.61 -13.44
CA ALA A 74 -0.69 25.85 -14.64
C ALA A 74 0.07 27.19 -14.57
N GLU A 75 -0.46 28.16 -13.83
CA GLU A 75 0.14 29.49 -13.64
C GLU A 75 0.82 29.64 -12.28
N VAL A 76 0.76 28.62 -11.41
CA VAL A 76 1.36 28.64 -10.07
C VAL A 76 2.75 28.02 -10.14
N ASP A 77 3.79 28.85 -10.06
CA ASP A 77 5.17 28.41 -9.95
C ASP A 77 5.56 28.24 -8.47
N LEU A 78 5.74 26.98 -8.04
CA LEU A 78 6.16 26.64 -6.67
C LEU A 78 7.62 27.00 -6.37
N GLU A 79 8.42 27.36 -7.37
CA GLU A 79 9.83 27.73 -7.18
C GLU A 79 10.02 29.17 -6.66
N GLU A 80 9.01 30.04 -6.77
CA GLU A 80 9.09 31.41 -6.24
C GLU A 80 8.97 31.45 -4.70
N GLU A 81 8.36 30.44 -4.07
CA GLU A 81 8.10 30.41 -2.62
C GLU A 81 9.34 30.07 -1.77
N PHE A 82 10.47 29.70 -2.39
CA PHE A 82 11.72 29.29 -1.69
C PHE A 82 12.90 30.27 -1.85
N ARG A 83 12.69 31.46 -2.43
CA ARG A 83 13.73 32.51 -2.46
C ARG A 83 13.66 33.36 -1.19
N VAL A 84 14.46 32.95 -0.19
CA VAL A 84 14.78 33.69 1.04
C VAL A 84 15.86 34.73 0.76
#